data_AF-A0A7Y5U6L5-F1
#
_entry.id   AF-A0A7Y5U6L5-F1
#
_cell.length_a   1.000
_cell.length_b   1.000
_cell.length_c   1.000
_cell.angle_alpha   90.00
_cell.angle_beta   90.00
_cell.angle_gamma   90.00
#
_symmetry.space_group_name_H-M   'P 1'
#
loop_
_entity.id
_entity.type
_entity.pdbx_description
1 polymer ?
#
loop_
_entity_poly.entity_id
_entity_poly.type
_entity_poly.pdbx_seq_one_letter_code
_entity_poly.pdbx_strand_id
1 'polypeptide(L)'
;EAPQRLPINLDEAGEQTVVTADEGPYDGTPENVAPISEAEQSAHQVELAEIGACDPAVNTVLWFPLIDDTLISNGFQSGSLFAGFARKQSYQAMKDKIASARGNCQGGVPGVPQAWRHTTHVIGAVGIFGGPGTAPGSQPVDKRTRPTGTWTSLTAAETTTYKATLLKVRAPAKAGVKIVPSTAKIVATLSGRARANFRPGLHFRFSKRLAVGYYRFSITLRAVTNPLRSTTLVSKSFTVGKPKARRTKAPSRKH
;
A
#
# COMPACT_ATOMS: atom_id res chain seq x y z
N GLU A 1 0.63 17.32 -19.93
CA GLU A 1 1.02 16.37 -20.98
C GLU A 1 1.65 15.14 -20.34
N ALA A 2 1.35 13.94 -20.84
CA ALA A 2 2.16 12.78 -20.51
C ALA A 2 3.53 12.96 -21.19
N PRO A 3 4.65 12.68 -20.52
CA PRO A 3 5.96 12.77 -21.15
C PRO A 3 6.01 11.89 -22.40
N GLN A 4 6.57 12.42 -23.49
CA GLN A 4 6.81 11.68 -24.72
C GLN A 4 7.66 10.45 -24.41
N ARG A 5 7.07 9.26 -24.53
CA ARG A 5 7.79 7.99 -24.36
C ARG A 5 8.14 7.46 -25.73
N LEU A 6 9.39 7.02 -25.92
CA LEU A 6 9.77 6.26 -27.10
C LEU A 6 9.12 4.88 -26.98
N PRO A 7 8.35 4.43 -27.99
CA PRO A 7 7.75 3.10 -27.96
C PRO A 7 8.85 2.03 -27.98
N ILE A 8 8.66 0.98 -27.20
CA ILE A 8 9.52 -0.20 -27.16
C ILE A 8 8.96 -1.21 -28.16
N ASN A 9 9.79 -1.61 -29.13
CA ASN A 9 9.58 -2.81 -29.92
C ASN A 9 10.56 -3.86 -29.42
N LEU A 10 10.05 -4.92 -28.80
CA LEU A 10 10.89 -6.06 -28.40
C LEU A 10 11.03 -6.96 -29.62
N ASP A 11 12.11 -6.76 -30.36
CA ASP A 11 12.28 -7.32 -31.71
C ASP A 11 12.63 -8.82 -31.70
N GLU A 12 13.21 -9.33 -30.62
CA GLU A 12 13.55 -10.75 -30.47
C GLU A 12 13.41 -11.18 -29.00
N ALA A 13 12.57 -12.18 -28.77
CA ALA A 13 12.42 -12.86 -27.49
C ALA A 13 12.36 -14.37 -27.70
N GLY A 14 13.16 -15.12 -26.94
CA GLY A 14 13.22 -16.57 -27.06
C GLY A 14 13.93 -17.20 -25.89
N GLU A 15 13.55 -18.43 -25.56
CA GLU A 15 14.21 -19.28 -24.57
C GLU A 15 14.40 -20.68 -25.16
N GLN A 16 15.61 -21.20 -25.02
CA GLN A 16 16.02 -22.48 -25.57
C GLN A 16 15.30 -23.64 -24.87
N THR A 17 14.69 -24.55 -25.62
CA THR A 17 14.03 -25.73 -25.03
C THR A 17 14.81 -27.01 -25.26
N VAL A 18 14.70 -27.94 -24.32
CA VAL A 18 15.09 -29.34 -24.57
C VAL A 18 14.20 -29.88 -25.69
N VAL A 19 14.82 -30.47 -26.71
CA VAL A 19 14.11 -31.13 -27.82
C VAL A 19 13.84 -32.58 -27.42
N THR A 20 12.58 -32.93 -27.14
CA THR A 20 12.21 -34.30 -26.73
C THR A 20 11.04 -34.93 -27.50
N ALA A 21 10.33 -34.17 -28.34
CA ALA A 21 9.10 -34.62 -28.99
C ALA A 21 9.20 -34.73 -30.54
N ASP A 22 10.27 -34.20 -31.13
CA ASP A 22 10.51 -34.19 -32.57
C ASP A 22 12.02 -34.16 -32.84
N GLU A 23 12.79 -35.10 -32.29
CA GLU A 23 14.26 -35.02 -32.27
C GLU A 23 14.92 -35.30 -33.64
N GLY A 24 14.23 -36.03 -34.53
CA GLY A 24 14.78 -36.52 -35.79
C GLY A 24 15.39 -35.45 -36.73
N PRO A 25 14.81 -34.24 -36.84
CA PRO A 25 15.36 -33.15 -37.65
C PRO A 25 16.58 -32.43 -37.07
N TYR A 26 17.02 -32.77 -35.85
CA TYR A 26 18.06 -32.04 -35.14
C TYR A 26 19.43 -32.74 -35.21
N ASP A 27 20.49 -31.95 -35.28
CA ASP A 27 21.88 -32.39 -35.24
C ASP A 27 22.75 -31.54 -34.30
N GLY A 28 24.02 -31.93 -34.16
CA GLY A 28 24.98 -31.24 -33.31
C GLY A 28 25.04 -31.73 -31.86
N THR A 29 25.79 -31.01 -31.04
CA THR A 29 25.98 -31.27 -29.61
C THR A 29 25.22 -30.27 -28.77
N PRO A 30 24.88 -30.59 -27.50
CA PRO A 30 24.26 -29.63 -26.60
C PRO A 30 25.02 -28.29 -26.54
N GLU A 31 24.28 -27.19 -26.49
CA GLU A 31 24.81 -25.83 -26.30
C GLU A 31 25.36 -25.63 -24.87
N ASN A 32 26.02 -24.49 -24.62
CA ASN A 32 26.57 -24.14 -23.31
C ASN A 32 25.58 -23.40 -22.40
N VAL A 33 24.37 -23.10 -22.89
CA VAL A 33 23.28 -22.53 -22.10
C VAL A 33 22.36 -23.68 -21.66
N ALA A 34 21.93 -23.67 -20.40
CA ALA A 34 21.01 -24.70 -19.92
C ALA A 34 19.62 -24.47 -20.54
N PRO A 35 19.10 -25.41 -21.35
CA PRO A 35 17.76 -25.28 -21.92
C PRO A 35 16.68 -25.51 -20.86
N ILE A 36 15.50 -24.98 -21.10
CA ILE A 36 14.30 -25.16 -20.27
C ILE A 36 13.37 -26.22 -20.86
N SER A 37 12.36 -26.63 -20.11
CA SER A 37 11.30 -27.49 -20.66
C SER A 37 10.36 -26.72 -21.59
N GLU A 38 9.67 -27.42 -22.49
CA GLU A 38 8.60 -26.82 -23.30
C GLU A 38 7.47 -26.20 -22.46
N ALA A 39 7.19 -26.78 -21.30
CA ALA A 39 6.15 -26.28 -20.40
C ALA A 39 6.55 -24.93 -19.78
N GLU A 40 7.82 -24.77 -19.40
CA GLU A 40 8.37 -23.50 -18.93
C GLU A 40 8.36 -22.45 -20.04
N GLN A 41 8.84 -22.80 -21.24
CA GLN A 41 8.81 -21.89 -22.40
C GLN A 41 7.38 -21.41 -22.69
N SER A 42 6.42 -22.34 -22.67
CA SER A 42 4.99 -22.04 -22.86
C SER A 42 4.47 -21.02 -21.84
N ALA A 43 4.79 -21.20 -20.56
CA ALA A 43 4.38 -20.28 -19.50
C ALA A 43 5.03 -18.89 -19.65
N HIS A 44 6.34 -18.85 -19.88
CA HIS A 44 7.10 -17.60 -19.97
C HIS A 44 6.73 -16.79 -21.21
N GLN A 45 6.49 -17.42 -22.37
CA GLN A 45 6.04 -16.68 -23.57
C GLN A 45 4.69 -16.01 -23.34
N VAL A 46 3.75 -16.69 -22.68
CA VAL A 46 2.44 -16.11 -22.34
C VAL A 46 2.57 -15.00 -21.30
N GLU A 47 3.47 -15.13 -20.33
CA GLU A 47 3.77 -14.09 -19.35
C GLU A 47 4.37 -12.85 -20.01
N LEU A 48 5.34 -13.02 -20.92
CA LEU A 48 5.94 -11.90 -21.66
C LEU A 48 4.90 -11.19 -22.54
N ALA A 49 4.01 -11.94 -23.20
CA ALA A 49 2.90 -11.37 -23.94
C ALA A 49 1.99 -10.50 -23.06
N GLU A 50 1.74 -10.94 -21.83
CA GLU A 50 0.93 -10.21 -20.85
C GLU A 50 1.63 -8.95 -20.34
N ILE A 51 2.94 -9.03 -20.03
CA ILE A 51 3.75 -7.87 -19.65
C ILE A 51 3.72 -6.82 -20.78
N GLY A 52 3.97 -7.25 -22.02
CA GLY A 52 3.92 -6.37 -23.20
C GLY A 52 2.55 -5.74 -23.41
N ALA A 53 1.46 -6.51 -23.26
CA ALA A 53 0.10 -6.00 -23.41
C ALA A 53 -0.28 -4.98 -22.32
N CYS A 54 0.32 -5.08 -21.13
CA CYS A 54 0.02 -4.22 -19.99
C CYS A 54 0.92 -2.98 -19.85
N ASP A 55 2.06 -2.93 -20.53
CA ASP A 55 2.92 -1.75 -20.52
C ASP A 55 2.56 -0.82 -21.68
N PRO A 56 2.02 0.40 -21.41
CA PRO A 56 1.68 1.35 -22.47
C PRO A 56 2.89 1.88 -23.25
N ALA A 57 4.13 1.58 -22.84
CA ALA A 57 5.33 1.88 -23.60
C ALA A 57 5.67 0.80 -24.64
N VAL A 58 5.14 -0.42 -24.53
CA VAL A 58 5.43 -1.51 -25.47
C VAL A 58 4.45 -1.46 -26.64
N ASN A 59 5.00 -1.43 -27.85
CA ASN A 59 4.24 -1.40 -29.10
C ASN A 59 4.16 -2.80 -29.74
N THR A 60 5.27 -3.55 -29.73
CA THR A 60 5.32 -4.91 -30.27
C THR A 60 6.23 -5.82 -29.44
N VAL A 61 5.91 -7.11 -29.44
CA VAL A 61 6.78 -8.20 -28.98
C VAL A 61 6.84 -9.23 -30.09
N LEU A 62 8.06 -9.60 -30.49
CA LEU A 62 8.34 -10.59 -31.52
C LEU A 62 9.08 -11.77 -30.89
N TRP A 63 8.56 -12.98 -31.08
CA TRP A 63 9.20 -14.21 -30.64
C TRP A 63 10.11 -14.74 -31.76
N PHE A 64 11.34 -15.08 -31.39
CA PHE A 64 12.38 -15.50 -32.32
C PHE A 64 12.97 -16.86 -31.93
N PRO A 65 13.18 -17.77 -32.91
CA PRO A 65 12.59 -17.78 -34.25
C PRO A 65 11.12 -18.25 -34.19
N LEU A 66 10.45 -18.41 -35.34
CA LEU A 66 9.18 -19.13 -35.39
C LEU A 66 9.38 -20.67 -35.37
N ILE A 67 10.41 -21.12 -36.08
CA ILE A 67 10.78 -22.52 -36.29
C ILE A 67 12.19 -22.67 -35.73
N ASP A 68 12.42 -23.71 -34.94
CA ASP A 68 13.76 -24.03 -34.44
C ASP A 68 14.77 -24.23 -35.57
N ASP A 69 16.03 -23.89 -35.27
CA ASP A 69 17.16 -24.33 -36.08
C ASP A 69 17.45 -25.81 -35.84
N THR A 70 17.87 -26.50 -36.91
CA THR A 70 18.23 -27.93 -36.86
C THR A 70 19.51 -28.17 -36.04
N LEU A 71 20.45 -27.22 -36.04
CA LEU A 71 21.76 -27.37 -35.41
C LEU A 71 21.74 -26.91 -33.94
N ILE A 72 21.78 -27.86 -33.01
CA ILE A 72 21.70 -27.60 -31.56
C ILE A 72 22.94 -26.82 -31.06
N SER A 73 24.11 -27.07 -31.64
CA SER A 73 25.36 -26.53 -31.09
C SER A 73 25.53 -25.00 -31.23
N ASN A 74 24.80 -24.35 -32.14
CA ASN A 74 24.92 -22.93 -32.42
C ASN A 74 23.63 -22.27 -32.98
N GLY A 75 22.52 -23.00 -33.01
CA GLY A 75 21.22 -22.51 -33.46
C GLY A 75 20.29 -22.17 -32.30
N PHE A 76 19.07 -21.77 -32.66
CA PHE A 76 18.02 -21.42 -31.71
C PHE A 76 16.92 -22.49 -31.68
N GLN A 77 16.77 -23.13 -30.53
CA GLN A 77 15.69 -24.03 -30.17
C GLN A 77 14.58 -23.29 -29.38
N SER A 78 14.41 -22.00 -29.64
CA SER A 78 13.42 -21.13 -28.99
C SER A 78 12.13 -20.93 -29.78
N GLY A 79 11.98 -21.59 -30.93
CA GLY A 79 10.82 -21.50 -31.79
C GLY A 79 9.54 -22.04 -31.15
N SER A 80 8.39 -21.56 -31.60
CA SER A 80 7.09 -22.14 -31.25
C SER A 80 6.79 -23.42 -32.06
N LEU A 81 7.57 -23.68 -33.10
CA LEU A 81 7.58 -24.91 -33.88
C LEU A 81 8.93 -25.60 -33.74
N PHE A 82 8.90 -26.92 -33.63
CA PHE A 82 10.10 -27.73 -33.83
C PHE A 82 10.61 -27.60 -35.27
N ALA A 83 11.85 -28.01 -35.51
CA ALA A 83 12.48 -27.98 -36.84
C ALA A 83 11.73 -28.85 -37.87
N GLY A 84 11.03 -29.90 -37.42
CA GLY A 84 10.13 -30.72 -38.24
C GLY A 84 8.72 -30.13 -38.42
N PHE A 85 8.49 -28.87 -38.03
CA PHE A 85 7.21 -28.15 -38.05
C PHE A 85 6.14 -28.69 -37.09
N ALA A 86 6.45 -29.68 -36.25
CA ALA A 86 5.59 -30.06 -35.15
C ALA A 86 5.42 -28.86 -34.20
N ARG A 87 4.23 -28.73 -33.59
CA ARG A 87 3.92 -27.59 -32.70
C ARG A 87 4.47 -27.86 -31.30
N LYS A 88 5.20 -26.90 -30.74
CA LYS A 88 5.52 -26.90 -29.31
C LYS A 88 4.32 -26.50 -28.47
N GLN A 89 4.40 -26.75 -27.17
CA GLN A 89 3.36 -26.33 -26.21
C GLN A 89 3.10 -24.81 -26.26
N SER A 90 4.15 -24.01 -26.47
CA SER A 90 4.08 -22.55 -26.57
C SER A 90 3.18 -22.06 -27.71
N TYR A 91 3.11 -22.80 -28.83
CA TYR A 91 2.24 -22.46 -29.96
C TYR A 91 0.76 -22.43 -29.58
N GLN A 92 0.28 -23.47 -28.89
CA GLN A 92 -1.12 -23.54 -28.50
C GLN A 92 -1.42 -22.57 -27.35
N ALA A 93 -0.52 -22.45 -26.38
CA ALA A 93 -0.69 -21.53 -25.26
C ALA A 93 -0.78 -20.06 -25.72
N MET A 94 0.04 -19.63 -26.68
CA MET A 94 -0.05 -18.29 -27.25
C MET A 94 -1.37 -18.05 -27.97
N LYS A 95 -1.87 -19.03 -28.73
CA LYS A 95 -3.19 -18.94 -29.39
C LYS A 95 -4.32 -18.82 -28.37
N ASP A 96 -4.29 -19.62 -27.30
CA ASP A 96 -5.29 -19.57 -26.24
C ASP A 96 -5.23 -18.25 -25.46
N LYS A 97 -4.02 -17.72 -25.24
CA LYS A 97 -3.82 -16.39 -24.65
C LYS A 97 -4.43 -15.29 -25.51
N ILE A 98 -4.13 -15.28 -26.81
CA ILE A 98 -4.70 -14.29 -27.75
C ILE A 98 -6.22 -14.40 -27.79
N ALA A 99 -6.77 -15.62 -27.85
CA ALA A 99 -8.21 -15.85 -27.88
C ALA A 99 -8.93 -15.37 -26.60
N SER A 100 -8.32 -15.60 -25.43
CA SER A 100 -8.87 -15.19 -24.13
C SER A 100 -8.74 -13.69 -23.86
N ALA A 101 -7.56 -13.12 -24.11
CA ALA A 101 -7.27 -11.70 -23.85
C ALA A 101 -7.88 -10.76 -24.89
N ARG A 102 -8.07 -11.25 -26.14
CA ARG A 102 -8.53 -10.45 -27.30
C ARG A 102 -7.70 -9.17 -27.50
N GLY A 103 -6.39 -9.25 -27.24
CA GLY A 103 -5.46 -8.12 -27.32
C GLY A 103 -5.51 -7.14 -26.16
N ASN A 104 -6.24 -7.42 -25.08
CA ASN A 104 -6.30 -6.55 -23.90
C ASN A 104 -5.44 -7.10 -22.76
N CYS A 105 -4.71 -6.21 -22.07
CA CYS A 105 -4.11 -6.48 -20.77
C CYS A 105 -5.14 -7.06 -19.79
N GLN A 106 -4.84 -8.21 -19.21
CA GLN A 106 -5.59 -8.90 -18.16
C GLN A 106 -4.90 -8.77 -16.78
N GLY A 107 -3.61 -8.41 -16.75
CA GLY A 107 -2.75 -8.38 -15.58
C GLY A 107 -2.51 -9.75 -14.96
N GLY A 108 -2.12 -9.75 -13.68
CA GLY A 108 -2.07 -10.97 -12.86
C GLY A 108 -0.78 -11.80 -12.98
N VAL A 109 0.21 -11.36 -13.77
CA VAL A 109 1.55 -11.95 -13.82
C VAL A 109 2.60 -11.03 -13.18
N PRO A 110 3.70 -11.58 -12.64
CA PRO A 110 4.89 -10.79 -12.29
C PRO A 110 5.33 -9.87 -13.44
N GLY A 111 5.96 -8.74 -13.13
CA GLY A 111 6.43 -7.80 -14.15
C GLY A 111 5.37 -6.86 -14.75
N VAL A 112 4.07 -7.15 -14.66
CA VAL A 112 3.01 -6.18 -15.04
C VAL A 112 3.02 -4.98 -14.09
N PRO A 113 3.17 -3.74 -14.60
CA PRO A 113 3.16 -2.54 -13.76
C PRO A 113 1.86 -2.46 -12.95
N GLN A 114 1.96 -2.66 -11.64
CA GLN A 114 0.89 -2.29 -10.74
C GLN A 114 0.86 -0.77 -10.65
N ALA A 115 -0.32 -0.15 -10.78
CA ALA A 115 -0.46 1.28 -10.62
C ALA A 115 0.12 1.70 -9.25
N TRP A 116 1.30 2.32 -9.26
CA TRP A 116 1.94 2.80 -8.04
C TRP A 116 1.10 3.95 -7.50
N ARG A 117 0.31 3.68 -6.47
CA ARG A 117 -0.44 4.71 -5.77
C ARG A 117 0.35 5.15 -4.55
N HIS A 118 0.89 6.36 -4.60
CA HIS A 118 1.52 6.96 -3.43
C HIS A 118 0.54 7.00 -2.25
N THR A 119 1.03 6.67 -1.05
CA THR A 119 0.24 6.88 0.17
C THR A 119 0.03 8.38 0.38
N THR A 120 -1.18 8.78 0.76
CA THR A 120 -1.54 10.15 1.13
C THR A 120 -1.48 10.39 2.64
N HIS A 121 -1.12 9.35 3.40
CA HIS A 121 -1.16 9.34 4.85
C HIS A 121 0.19 8.95 5.43
N VAL A 122 0.37 9.27 6.72
CA VAL A 122 1.50 8.80 7.50
C VAL A 122 1.34 7.30 7.75
N ILE A 123 2.36 6.51 7.39
CA ILE A 123 2.39 5.05 7.47
C ILE A 123 2.46 4.62 8.93
N GLY A 124 1.63 3.65 9.31
CA GLY A 124 1.63 3.05 10.66
C GLY A 124 1.27 4.02 11.79
N ALA A 125 0.63 5.16 11.47
CA ALA A 125 0.23 6.16 12.45
C ALA A 125 -0.83 5.63 13.42
N VAL A 126 -0.49 5.53 14.70
CA VAL A 126 -1.42 5.06 15.75
C VAL A 126 -1.30 5.94 16.99
N GLY A 127 -2.45 6.31 17.56
CA GLY A 127 -2.52 7.05 18.82
C GLY A 127 -2.43 6.13 20.03
N ILE A 128 -1.72 6.57 21.07
CA ILE A 128 -1.61 5.88 22.36
C ILE A 128 -2.19 6.85 23.40
N PHE A 129 -3.51 6.91 23.49
CA PHE A 129 -4.20 7.92 24.27
C PHE A 129 -4.40 7.52 25.74
N GLY A 130 -4.14 6.26 26.11
CA GLY A 130 -4.05 5.82 27.51
C GLY A 130 -2.82 6.38 28.24
N GLY A 131 -1.83 6.89 27.51
CA GLY A 131 -0.59 7.43 28.05
C GLY A 131 0.64 6.58 27.67
N PRO A 132 1.86 7.10 27.92
CA PRO A 132 3.11 6.34 27.72
C PRO A 132 3.08 4.99 28.45
N GLY A 133 3.65 3.96 27.84
CA GLY A 133 3.67 2.59 28.38
C GLY A 133 2.40 1.77 28.13
N THR A 134 1.33 2.36 27.58
CA THR A 134 0.14 1.61 27.15
C THR A 134 0.24 1.13 25.69
N ALA A 135 -0.62 0.18 25.30
CA ALA A 135 -0.62 -0.38 23.95
C ALA A 135 -1.02 0.64 22.86
N PRO A 136 -0.52 0.51 21.61
CA PRO A 136 -1.06 1.21 20.45
C PRO A 136 -2.58 1.07 20.34
N GLY A 137 -3.28 2.18 20.11
CA GLY A 137 -4.74 2.24 20.04
C GLY A 137 -5.43 2.45 21.40
N SER A 138 -4.67 2.41 22.51
CA SER A 138 -5.21 2.65 23.85
C SER A 138 -5.95 3.99 23.93
N GLN A 139 -7.00 4.01 24.74
CA GLN A 139 -7.88 5.17 24.89
C GLN A 139 -7.71 5.80 26.28
N PRO A 140 -7.96 7.12 26.43
CA PRO A 140 -7.83 7.77 27.73
C PRO A 140 -8.85 7.22 28.71
N VAL A 141 -8.49 7.27 29.99
CA VAL A 141 -9.37 6.93 31.11
C VAL A 141 -9.87 8.20 31.80
N ASP A 142 -11.08 8.10 32.33
CA ASP A 142 -11.70 9.17 33.11
C ASP A 142 -10.87 9.53 34.34
N LYS A 143 -10.79 10.82 34.64
CA LYS A 143 -10.02 11.37 35.75
C LYS A 143 -10.99 11.87 36.82
N ARG A 144 -11.05 11.15 37.96
CA ARG A 144 -11.91 11.51 39.10
C ARG A 144 -11.53 12.86 39.71
N THR A 145 -10.23 13.18 39.73
CA THR A 145 -9.69 14.45 40.23
C THR A 145 -9.32 15.37 39.07
N ARG A 146 -9.08 16.65 39.38
CA ARG A 146 -8.63 17.64 38.40
C ARG A 146 -7.09 17.66 38.36
N PRO A 147 -6.44 17.09 37.33
CA PRO A 147 -4.99 16.99 37.32
C PRO A 147 -4.33 18.31 36.90
N THR A 148 -3.06 18.48 37.27
CA THR A 148 -2.15 19.55 36.77
C THR A 148 -1.36 19.12 35.53
N GLY A 149 -1.54 17.88 35.08
CA GLY A 149 -0.99 17.41 33.82
C GLY A 149 -1.72 16.19 33.28
N THR A 150 -1.61 15.96 31.97
CA THR A 150 -2.10 14.74 31.34
C THR A 150 -1.14 14.28 30.26
N TRP A 151 -1.09 12.96 30.05
CA TRP A 151 -0.15 12.34 29.13
C TRP A 151 -0.89 11.62 28.00
N THR A 152 -0.27 11.62 26.84
CA THR A 152 -0.61 10.75 25.71
C THR A 152 0.68 10.38 24.98
N SER A 153 0.59 9.54 23.96
CA SER A 153 1.70 9.18 23.09
C SER A 153 1.14 8.82 21.71
N LEU A 154 2.04 8.51 20.78
CA LEU A 154 1.75 8.12 19.41
C LEU A 154 2.88 7.21 18.91
N THR A 155 2.66 6.51 17.81
CA THR A 155 3.72 5.87 17.03
C THR A 155 3.41 6.01 15.54
N ALA A 156 4.44 5.92 14.70
CA ALA A 156 4.34 5.85 13.25
C ALA A 156 5.46 4.96 12.71
N ALA A 157 5.28 4.31 11.57
CA ALA A 157 6.33 3.51 10.93
C ALA A 157 7.40 4.37 10.24
N GLU A 158 7.24 5.69 10.26
CA GLU A 158 8.14 6.66 9.65
C GLU A 158 8.38 7.87 10.54
N THR A 159 9.41 8.65 10.23
CA THR A 159 9.71 9.88 10.98
C THR A 159 8.71 10.98 10.63
N THR A 160 8.11 11.57 11.65
CA THR A 160 7.02 12.54 11.51
C THR A 160 7.23 13.76 12.39
N THR A 161 6.66 14.88 11.96
CA THR A 161 6.34 15.99 12.88
C THR A 161 4.92 15.81 13.40
N TYR A 162 4.68 16.26 14.63
CA TYR A 162 3.35 16.20 15.24
C TYR A 162 2.91 17.56 15.79
N LYS A 163 1.61 17.81 15.74
CA LYS A 163 0.89 18.82 16.53
C LYS A 163 -0.19 18.11 17.33
N ALA A 164 0.00 18.03 18.65
CA ALA A 164 -0.93 17.40 19.57
C ALA A 164 -1.70 18.47 20.35
N THR A 165 -3.02 18.37 20.41
CA THR A 165 -3.89 19.31 21.11
C THR A 165 -4.76 18.57 22.12
N LEU A 166 -4.85 19.11 23.33
CA LEU A 166 -5.90 18.76 24.27
C LEU A 166 -7.08 19.72 24.10
N LEU A 167 -8.26 19.17 23.90
CA LEU A 167 -9.47 19.91 23.60
C LEU A 167 -10.52 19.67 24.70
N LYS A 168 -11.17 20.72 25.17
CA LYS A 168 -12.39 20.63 25.98
C LYS A 168 -13.59 20.62 25.06
N VAL A 169 -14.45 19.61 25.16
CA VAL A 169 -15.63 19.43 24.31
C VAL A 169 -16.93 19.52 25.13
N ARG A 170 -18.03 19.89 24.46
CA ARG A 170 -19.34 20.05 25.13
C ARG A 170 -19.99 18.72 25.54
N ALA A 171 -19.77 17.67 24.75
CA ALA A 171 -20.38 16.36 24.93
C ALA A 171 -19.37 15.23 24.67
N PRO A 172 -19.58 14.04 25.25
CA PRO A 172 -18.74 12.87 24.97
C PRO A 172 -18.88 12.41 23.51
N ALA A 173 -17.79 11.90 22.94
CA ALA A 173 -17.73 11.35 21.59
C ALA A 173 -16.84 10.09 21.56
N LYS A 174 -17.12 9.19 20.62
CA LYS A 174 -16.33 7.98 20.37
C LYS A 174 -14.97 8.32 19.72
N ALA A 175 -14.04 7.37 19.75
CA ALA A 175 -12.74 7.51 19.07
C ALA A 175 -12.93 7.73 17.55
N GLY A 176 -11.99 8.44 16.91
CA GLY A 176 -12.01 8.68 15.46
C GLY A 176 -13.06 9.70 14.96
N VAL A 177 -14.08 10.04 15.76
CA VAL A 177 -15.07 11.07 15.38
C VAL A 177 -14.37 12.41 15.17
N LYS A 178 -14.48 13.00 13.97
CA LYS A 178 -13.88 14.31 13.65
C LYS A 178 -14.33 15.36 14.67
N ILE A 179 -13.43 16.27 15.03
CA ILE A 179 -13.73 17.36 15.95
C ILE A 179 -14.37 18.50 15.14
N VAL A 180 -15.57 18.92 15.53
CA VAL A 180 -16.20 20.13 14.99
C VAL A 180 -15.63 21.34 15.74
N PRO A 181 -14.89 22.25 15.07
CA PRO A 181 -14.17 23.34 15.75
C PRO A 181 -15.05 24.24 16.63
N SER A 182 -16.28 24.54 16.20
CA SER A 182 -17.23 25.37 16.97
C SER A 182 -17.67 24.75 18.32
N THR A 183 -17.42 23.46 18.51
CA THR A 183 -17.82 22.70 19.71
C THR A 183 -16.67 22.37 20.66
N ALA A 184 -15.43 22.73 20.30
CA ALA A 184 -14.23 22.37 21.02
C ALA A 184 -13.37 23.60 21.34
N LYS A 185 -12.95 23.73 22.59
CA LYS A 185 -11.97 24.75 23.02
C LYS A 185 -10.61 24.09 23.15
N ILE A 186 -9.59 24.65 22.47
CA ILE A 186 -8.20 24.24 22.68
C ILE A 186 -7.78 24.64 24.10
N VAL A 187 -7.27 23.67 24.85
CA VAL A 187 -6.82 23.84 26.24
C VAL A 187 -5.31 23.94 26.27
N ALA A 188 -4.63 23.10 25.49
CA ALA A 188 -3.19 23.12 25.36
C ALA A 188 -2.77 22.49 24.02
N THR A 189 -1.58 22.87 23.56
CA THR A 189 -0.97 22.35 22.34
C THR A 189 0.48 21.97 22.64
N LEU A 190 0.94 20.88 22.03
CA LEU A 190 2.33 20.45 21.97
C LEU A 190 2.70 20.23 20.50
N SER A 191 3.96 20.43 20.17
CA SER A 191 4.48 20.13 18.84
C SER A 191 5.89 19.58 18.97
N GLY A 192 6.29 18.78 17.99
CA GLY A 192 7.62 18.18 18.01
C GLY A 192 7.79 17.17 16.89
N ARG A 193 8.78 16.29 17.06
CA ARG A 193 9.14 15.25 16.10
C ARG A 193 9.08 13.88 16.77
N ALA A 194 8.56 12.89 16.07
CA ALA A 194 8.57 11.49 16.47
C ALA A 194 9.39 10.69 15.44
N ARG A 195 10.41 9.97 15.91
CA ARG A 195 11.17 9.04 15.07
C ARG A 195 10.31 7.82 14.75
N ALA A 196 10.61 7.16 13.63
CA ALA A 196 9.94 5.91 13.26
C ALA A 196 9.96 4.91 14.42
N ASN A 197 8.82 4.27 14.69
CA ASN A 197 8.55 3.28 15.73
C ASN A 197 8.80 3.74 17.18
N PHE A 198 9.20 4.99 17.39
CA PHE A 198 9.39 5.55 18.72
C PHE A 198 8.07 6.08 19.29
N ARG A 199 7.89 5.92 20.61
CA ARG A 199 6.68 6.28 21.35
C ARG A 199 6.95 7.42 22.32
N PRO A 200 7.03 8.69 21.85
CA PRO A 200 7.34 9.82 22.73
C PRO A 200 6.22 10.04 23.74
N GLY A 201 6.58 10.35 24.99
CA GLY A 201 5.61 10.78 25.99
C GLY A 201 5.24 12.25 25.80
N LEU A 202 3.97 12.53 25.52
CA LEU A 202 3.46 13.88 25.29
C LEU A 202 2.79 14.39 26.57
N HIS A 203 3.52 15.19 27.35
CA HIS A 203 3.04 15.74 28.62
C HIS A 203 2.43 17.12 28.47
N PHE A 204 1.10 17.21 28.55
CA PHE A 204 0.41 18.48 28.67
C PHE A 204 0.43 18.93 30.13
N ARG A 205 1.23 19.96 30.45
CA ARG A 205 1.33 20.56 31.79
C ARG A 205 0.44 21.79 31.90
N PHE A 206 -0.16 22.01 33.07
CA PHE A 206 -1.02 23.15 33.34
C PHE A 206 -0.61 23.84 34.63
N SER A 207 -0.54 25.18 34.61
CA SER A 207 -0.33 25.99 35.81
C SER A 207 -1.50 25.93 36.79
N LYS A 208 -2.71 25.65 36.29
CA LYS A 208 -3.93 25.44 37.08
C LYS A 208 -4.51 24.06 36.77
N ARG A 209 -5.14 23.44 37.77
CA ARG A 209 -5.83 22.15 37.60
C ARG A 209 -6.87 22.23 36.48
N LEU A 210 -6.93 21.23 35.61
CA LEU A 210 -7.91 21.17 34.51
C LEU A 210 -9.35 21.37 35.02
N ALA A 211 -10.13 22.18 34.32
CA ALA A 211 -11.52 22.42 34.69
C ALA A 211 -12.36 21.14 34.55
N VAL A 212 -13.47 21.05 35.28
CA VAL A 212 -14.41 19.93 35.12
C VAL A 212 -15.01 19.94 33.71
N GLY A 213 -15.17 18.75 33.10
CA GLY A 213 -15.82 18.57 31.81
C GLY A 213 -15.30 17.37 31.00
N TYR A 214 -15.65 17.37 29.70
CA TYR A 214 -15.22 16.34 28.74
C TYR A 214 -14.03 16.84 27.92
N TYR A 215 -13.08 15.95 27.67
CA TYR A 215 -11.84 16.26 26.96
C TYR A 215 -11.50 15.21 25.90
N ARG A 216 -10.78 15.63 24.86
CA ARG A 216 -10.24 14.76 23.80
C ARG A 216 -8.82 15.15 23.45
N PHE A 217 -8.02 14.17 23.07
CA PHE A 217 -6.74 14.39 22.38
C PHE A 217 -6.96 14.37 20.87
N SER A 218 -6.28 15.28 20.16
CA SER A 218 -6.13 15.24 18.71
C SER A 218 -4.65 15.38 18.37
N ILE A 219 -4.14 14.53 17.49
CA ILE A 219 -2.73 14.53 17.07
C ILE A 219 -2.70 14.53 15.55
N THR A 220 -2.21 15.62 14.96
CA THR A 220 -1.95 15.69 13.52
C THR A 220 -0.49 15.38 13.27
N LEU A 221 -0.24 14.35 12.47
CA LEU A 221 1.07 13.91 12.02
C LEU A 221 1.31 14.35 10.57
N ARG A 222 2.53 14.74 10.27
CA ARG A 222 3.02 14.96 8.89
C ARG A 222 4.32 14.21 8.69
N ALA A 223 4.41 13.43 7.61
CA ALA A 223 5.64 12.72 7.26
C ALA A 223 6.75 13.73 6.93
N VAL A 224 7.96 13.50 7.43
CA VAL A 224 9.08 14.41 7.16
C VAL A 224 9.51 14.34 5.69
N THR A 225 9.46 13.15 5.09
CA THR A 225 9.84 12.94 3.69
C THR A 225 8.84 13.50 2.68
N ASN A 226 7.58 13.71 3.09
CA ASN A 226 6.56 14.37 2.28
C ASN A 226 5.48 15.00 3.20
N PRO A 227 5.58 16.30 3.51
CA PRO A 227 4.65 16.98 4.42
C PRO A 227 3.18 17.05 3.96
N LEU A 228 2.91 16.77 2.68
CA LEU A 228 1.55 16.62 2.16
C LEU A 228 0.88 15.34 2.69
N ARG A 229 1.67 14.30 3.02
CA ARG A 229 1.17 13.09 3.68
C ARG A 229 0.89 13.39 5.13
N SER A 230 -0.39 13.32 5.51
CA SER A 230 -0.83 13.65 6.85
C SER A 230 -1.88 12.69 7.37
N THR A 231 -1.85 12.49 8.68
CA THR A 231 -2.82 11.67 9.41
C THR A 231 -3.25 12.41 10.67
N THR A 232 -4.55 12.46 10.94
CA THR A 232 -5.07 13.01 12.21
C THR A 232 -5.68 11.90 13.05
N LEU A 233 -5.17 11.76 14.27
CA LEU A 233 -5.59 10.76 15.24
C LEU A 233 -6.42 11.45 16.32
N VAL A 234 -7.57 10.89 16.68
CA VAL A 234 -8.47 11.49 17.68
C VAL A 234 -8.95 10.46 18.69
N SER A 235 -8.78 10.76 19.98
CA SER A 235 -9.22 9.87 21.07
C SER A 235 -10.75 9.86 21.23
N LYS A 236 -11.27 8.87 21.97
CA LYS A 236 -12.58 9.01 22.64
C LYS A 236 -12.52 10.14 23.67
N SER A 237 -13.69 10.65 24.07
CA SER A 237 -13.77 11.59 25.19
C SER A 237 -13.45 10.91 26.51
N PHE A 238 -12.78 11.65 27.41
CA PHE A 238 -12.64 11.29 28.82
C PHE A 238 -13.14 12.43 29.71
N THR A 239 -13.61 12.09 30.90
CA THR A 239 -14.10 13.06 31.89
C THR A 239 -12.97 13.52 32.81
N VAL A 240 -13.06 14.78 33.25
CA VAL A 240 -12.26 15.33 34.35
C VAL A 240 -13.21 15.83 35.42
N GLY A 241 -13.10 15.30 36.64
CA GLY A 241 -14.04 15.55 37.73
C GLY A 241 -15.42 14.93 37.46
N LYS A 242 -16.41 15.27 38.30
CA LYS A 242 -17.82 14.94 38.08
C LYS A 242 -18.50 16.10 37.31
N PRO A 243 -18.85 15.94 36.02
CA PRO A 243 -19.58 16.97 35.29
C PRO A 243 -20.94 17.22 35.97
N LYS A 244 -21.37 18.48 36.06
CA LYS A 244 -22.75 18.78 36.49
C LYS A 244 -23.71 18.11 35.49
N ALA A 245 -24.64 17.29 35.99
CA ALA A 245 -25.69 16.69 35.17
C ALA A 245 -26.44 17.81 34.42
N ARG A 246 -26.62 17.63 33.11
CA ARG A 246 -27.42 18.55 32.30
C ARG A 246 -28.87 18.42 32.79
N ARG A 247 -29.43 19.47 33.42
CA ARG A 247 -30.88 19.54 33.72
C ARG A 247 -31.63 19.32 32.41
N THR A 248 -32.25 18.16 32.25
CA THR A 248 -33.28 17.95 31.25
C THR A 248 -34.44 18.88 31.60
N LYS A 249 -34.84 19.77 30.68
CA LYS A 249 -36.10 20.51 30.82
C LYS A 249 -37.21 19.46 30.86
N ALA A 250 -37.99 19.44 31.93
CA ALA A 250 -39.20 18.62 32.02
C ALA A 250 -40.13 18.98 30.84
N PRO A 251 -40.82 18.00 30.23
CA PRO A 251 -41.78 18.29 29.18
C PRO A 251 -42.88 19.21 29.74
N SER A 252 -43.12 20.31 29.03
CA SER A 252 -44.26 21.19 29.27
C SER A 252 -45.54 20.37 29.10
N ARG A 253 -46.31 20.22 30.19
CA ARG A 253 -47.70 19.76 30.11
C ARG A 253 -48.46 20.81 29.31
N LYS A 254 -48.97 20.43 28.14
CA LYS A 254 -50.02 21.18 27.46
C LYS A 254 -51.33 20.87 28.21
N HIS A 255 -52.02 21.93 28.62
CA HIS A 255 -53.41 21.88 29.08
C HIS A 255 -54.34 21.99 27.87
#